data_AF-A0A2T6CQ24-F1
#
_entry.id   AF-A0A2T6CQ24-F1
#
_cell.length_a   1.000
_cell.length_b   1.000
_cell.length_c   1.000
_cell.angle_alpha   90.00
_cell.angle_beta   90.00
_cell.angle_gamma   90.00
#
_symmetry.space_group_name_H-M   'P 1'
#
loop_
_entity.id
_entity.type
_entity.pdbx_description
1 polymer ?
#
loop_
_entity_poly.entity_id
_entity_poly.type
_entity_poly.pdbx_seq_one_letter_code
_entity_poly.pdbx_strand_id
1 'polypeptide(L)'
;MNSKPLLWDLPTRVCHWAFALSLTGSFAVALGVDDDSPLFRLHMLLGLAAVFVLGVRIVLGLVGSKSARFASFPLQPRVVIEYFRAIITRAAERRDFAGNNPGSALAAVAMFVLVPVVVASGLWGGEAFEEVHEVAAYLLLGVIGAHLLGLAVHWVTRRDPIALAMITGRKSGPASPALASSHRVWGAVVLIAIGTWTGALFRGYDANAGTVRVPLMGATLRLGENEGAENHSGRERESRRRHDHDDD
;
A
#
# COMPACT_ATOMS: atom_id res chain seq x y z
N MET A 1 27.28 13.11 24.42
CA MET A 1 26.30 13.35 23.34
C MET A 1 25.35 12.15 23.30
N ASN A 2 24.07 12.33 23.64
CA ASN A 2 23.08 11.25 23.62
C ASN A 2 22.79 10.84 22.16
N SER A 3 23.55 9.89 21.63
CA SER A 3 23.33 9.38 20.27
C SER A 3 22.04 8.58 20.25
N LYS A 4 20.99 9.14 19.65
CA LYS A 4 19.72 8.43 19.42
C LYS A 4 19.97 7.19 18.54
N PRO A 5 19.59 5.97 18.99
CA PRO A 5 19.82 4.74 18.26
C PRO A 5 19.09 4.75 16.91
N LEU A 6 19.77 4.23 15.87
CA LEU A 6 19.18 4.06 14.55
C LEU A 6 18.30 2.81 14.55
N LEU A 7 17.05 2.98 14.14
CA LEU A 7 16.03 1.95 14.20
C LEU A 7 15.63 1.42 12.83
N TRP A 8 15.40 2.32 11.88
CA TRP A 8 15.09 1.98 10.49
C TRP A 8 16.16 2.52 9.56
N ASP A 9 16.59 1.70 8.62
CA ASP A 9 17.51 2.11 7.57
C ASP A 9 16.82 3.01 6.53
N LEU A 10 17.61 3.68 5.69
CA LEU A 10 17.08 4.57 4.65
C LEU A 10 16.21 3.84 3.61
N PRO A 11 16.57 2.64 3.09
CA PRO A 11 15.71 1.89 2.17
C PRO A 11 14.29 1.69 2.69
N THR A 12 14.13 1.26 3.94
CA THR A 12 12.81 1.00 4.54
C THR A 12 11.99 2.28 4.62
N ARG A 13 12.62 3.41 5.01
CA ARG A 13 11.93 4.70 5.13
C ARG A 13 11.49 5.24 3.76
N VAL A 14 12.36 5.13 2.74
CA VAL A 14 12.02 5.52 1.37
C VAL A 14 10.83 4.70 0.86
N CYS A 15 10.86 3.37 0.99
CA CYS A 15 9.73 2.52 0.60
C CYS A 15 8.45 2.89 1.36
N HIS A 16 8.53 3.09 2.68
CA HIS A 16 7.36 3.44 3.48
C HIS A 16 6.72 4.75 3.01
N TRP A 17 7.50 5.81 2.85
CA TRP A 17 6.96 7.11 2.43
C TRP A 17 6.49 7.11 0.98
N ALA A 18 7.20 6.45 0.07
CA ALA A 18 6.74 6.31 -1.31
C ALA A 18 5.40 5.56 -1.38
N PHE A 19 5.25 4.49 -0.59
CA PHE A 19 4.01 3.73 -0.50
C PHE A 19 2.87 4.56 0.10
N ALA A 20 3.12 5.22 1.23
CA ALA A 20 2.14 6.08 1.88
C ALA A 20 1.66 7.21 0.95
N LEU A 21 2.58 7.89 0.27
CA LEU A 21 2.23 8.96 -0.68
C LEU A 21 1.44 8.43 -1.88
N SER A 22 1.80 7.25 -2.41
CA SER A 22 1.08 6.62 -3.52
C SER A 22 -0.36 6.27 -3.12
N LEU A 23 -0.54 5.64 -1.96
CA LEU A 23 -1.88 5.32 -1.46
C LEU A 23 -2.70 6.56 -1.11
N THR A 24 -2.11 7.55 -0.42
CA THR A 24 -2.80 8.80 -0.10
C THR A 24 -3.23 9.53 -1.37
N GLY A 25 -2.36 9.62 -2.37
CA GLY A 25 -2.73 10.22 -3.66
C GLY A 25 -3.82 9.43 -4.39
N SER A 26 -3.72 8.10 -4.40
CA SER A 26 -4.71 7.21 -5.04
C SER A 26 -6.09 7.35 -4.39
N PHE A 27 -6.18 7.36 -3.05
CA PHE A 27 -7.44 7.63 -2.33
C PHE A 27 -7.93 9.07 -2.51
N ALA A 28 -7.04 10.06 -2.53
CA ALA A 28 -7.44 11.45 -2.74
C ALA A 28 -8.09 11.67 -4.10
N VAL A 29 -7.59 10.99 -5.14
CA VAL A 29 -8.23 10.99 -6.47
C VAL A 29 -9.57 10.26 -6.40
N ALA A 30 -9.61 9.03 -5.87
CA ALA A 30 -10.84 8.24 -5.83
C ALA A 30 -11.99 8.92 -5.05
N LEU A 31 -11.68 9.67 -3.99
CA LEU A 31 -12.69 10.33 -3.16
C LEU A 31 -13.03 11.76 -3.61
N GLY A 32 -12.20 12.37 -4.46
CA GLY A 32 -12.29 13.79 -4.79
C GLY A 32 -12.44 14.10 -6.28
N VAL A 33 -12.35 13.09 -7.14
CA VAL A 33 -12.40 13.21 -8.59
C VAL A 33 -13.45 12.25 -9.12
N ASP A 34 -14.31 12.76 -9.99
CA ASP A 34 -15.32 12.01 -10.74
C ASP A 34 -14.66 10.90 -11.59
N ASP A 35 -15.25 9.72 -11.64
CA ASP A 35 -14.70 8.54 -12.33
C ASP A 35 -14.67 8.71 -13.85
N ASP A 36 -15.60 9.50 -14.40
CA ASP A 36 -15.60 9.93 -15.80
C ASP A 36 -14.47 10.92 -16.14
N SER A 37 -13.82 11.50 -15.14
CA SER A 37 -12.76 12.47 -15.35
C SER A 37 -11.49 11.82 -15.92
N PRO A 38 -10.83 12.42 -16.92
CA PRO A 38 -9.50 11.98 -17.35
C PRO A 38 -8.47 11.93 -16.21
N LEU A 39 -8.67 12.74 -15.16
CA LEU A 39 -7.84 12.78 -13.96
C LEU A 39 -8.00 11.54 -13.08
N PHE A 40 -9.12 10.83 -13.14
CA PHE A 40 -9.36 9.61 -12.38
C PHE A 40 -8.31 8.54 -12.69
N ARG A 41 -7.74 8.54 -13.89
CA ARG A 41 -6.66 7.61 -14.28
C ARG A 41 -5.39 7.75 -13.42
N LEU A 42 -5.22 8.89 -12.72
CA LEU A 42 -4.18 9.02 -11.70
C LEU A 42 -4.38 8.04 -10.53
N HIS A 43 -5.62 7.71 -10.15
CA HIS A 43 -5.93 6.70 -9.14
C HIS A 43 -5.28 5.36 -9.48
N MET A 44 -5.50 4.90 -10.72
CA MET A 44 -4.97 3.64 -11.26
C MET A 44 -3.43 3.67 -11.35
N LEU A 45 -2.85 4.75 -11.88
CA LEU A 45 -1.39 4.90 -11.99
C LEU A 45 -0.71 4.89 -10.61
N LEU A 46 -1.30 5.56 -9.62
CA LEU A 46 -0.80 5.56 -8.25
C LEU A 46 -0.96 4.20 -7.57
N GLY A 47 -2.02 3.44 -7.88
CA GLY A 47 -2.18 2.05 -7.45
C GLY A 47 -1.07 1.13 -8.00
N LEU A 48 -0.77 1.25 -9.30
CA LEU A 48 0.33 0.52 -9.94
C LEU A 48 1.70 0.91 -9.36
N ALA A 49 1.93 2.19 -9.08
CA ALA A 49 3.13 2.65 -8.39
C ALA A 49 3.22 2.06 -6.96
N ALA A 50 2.11 2.02 -6.22
CA ALA A 50 2.07 1.43 -4.87
C ALA A 50 2.42 -0.06 -4.88
N VAL A 51 1.93 -0.85 -5.84
CA VAL A 51 2.27 -2.28 -5.98
C VAL A 51 3.76 -2.49 -6.26
N PHE A 52 4.38 -1.65 -7.09
CA PHE A 52 5.82 -1.73 -7.31
C PHE A 52 6.61 -1.46 -6.03
N VAL A 53 6.27 -0.39 -5.30
CA VAL A 53 6.91 -0.07 -4.02
C VAL A 53 6.69 -1.20 -3.01
N LEU A 54 5.50 -1.81 -2.99
CA LEU A 54 5.20 -2.97 -2.15
C LEU A 54 6.09 -4.17 -2.51
N GLY A 55 6.31 -4.44 -3.80
CA GLY A 55 7.23 -5.47 -4.28
C GLY A 55 8.67 -5.24 -3.80
N VAL A 56 9.19 -4.01 -3.94
CA VAL A 56 10.51 -3.65 -3.39
C VAL A 56 10.54 -3.85 -1.88
N ARG A 57 9.47 -3.48 -1.17
CA ARG A 57 9.36 -3.66 0.27
C ARG A 57 9.34 -5.13 0.69
N ILE A 58 8.73 -6.02 -0.11
CA ILE A 58 8.75 -7.48 0.10
C ILE A 58 10.19 -7.99 -0.02
N VAL A 59 10.92 -7.59 -1.05
CA VAL A 59 12.34 -7.95 -1.22
C VAL A 59 13.17 -7.49 -0.02
N LEU A 60 13.01 -6.24 0.43
CA LEU A 60 13.67 -5.74 1.65
C LEU A 60 13.22 -6.49 2.92
N GLY A 61 11.99 -6.99 2.96
CA GLY A 61 11.48 -7.84 4.04
C GLY A 61 12.13 -9.22 4.12
N LEU A 62 12.75 -9.68 3.03
CA LEU A 62 13.49 -10.94 2.99
C LEU A 62 14.99 -10.71 3.26
N VAL A 63 15.63 -9.79 2.54
CA VAL A 63 17.10 -9.63 2.54
C VAL A 63 17.62 -8.36 3.22
N GLY A 64 16.75 -7.44 3.60
CA GLY A 64 17.12 -6.11 4.12
C GLY A 64 17.74 -6.12 5.52
N SER A 65 17.79 -4.95 6.17
CA SER A 65 18.31 -4.83 7.53
C SER A 65 17.42 -5.52 8.56
N LYS A 66 17.97 -5.73 9.77
CA LYS A 66 17.29 -6.44 10.87
C LYS A 66 15.85 -5.95 11.11
N SER A 67 15.63 -4.63 11.10
CA SER A 67 14.32 -4.03 11.35
C SER A 67 13.37 -4.08 10.14
N ALA A 68 13.91 -4.27 8.94
CA ALA A 68 13.14 -4.37 7.70
C ALA A 68 12.55 -5.78 7.50
N ARG A 69 13.28 -6.80 7.98
CA ARG A 69 12.96 -8.22 7.75
C ARG A 69 11.67 -8.66 8.42
N PHE A 70 10.91 -9.52 7.76
CA PHE A 70 9.70 -10.13 8.32
C PHE A 70 9.97 -10.97 9.56
N ALA A 71 11.16 -11.56 9.68
CA ALA A 71 11.59 -12.28 10.88
C ALA A 71 11.62 -11.41 12.15
N SER A 72 11.63 -10.07 12.03
CA SER A 72 11.55 -9.15 13.17
C SER A 72 10.12 -8.85 13.62
N PHE A 73 9.11 -9.34 12.91
CA PHE A 73 7.72 -9.01 13.20
C PHE A 73 7.20 -9.88 14.37
N PRO A 74 6.73 -9.27 15.48
CA PRO A 74 6.25 -10.00 16.64
C PRO A 74 4.81 -10.52 16.45
N LEU A 75 4.60 -11.39 15.46
CA LEU A 75 3.27 -11.93 15.06
C LEU A 75 2.86 -13.17 15.85
N GLN A 76 3.55 -13.48 16.95
CA GLN A 76 3.20 -14.63 17.80
C GLN A 76 1.84 -14.36 18.47
N PRO A 77 0.84 -15.26 18.40
CA PRO A 77 -0.51 -14.99 18.87
C PRO A 77 -0.57 -14.50 20.32
N ARG A 78 0.22 -15.11 21.21
CA ARG A 78 0.31 -14.70 22.62
C ARG A 78 0.79 -13.25 22.78
N VAL A 79 1.82 -12.86 22.01
CA VAL A 79 2.42 -11.53 22.08
C VAL A 79 1.48 -10.46 21.53
N VAL A 80 0.76 -10.78 20.46
CA VAL A 80 -0.28 -9.92 19.88
C VAL A 80 -1.41 -9.68 20.89
N ILE A 81 -1.93 -10.75 21.50
CA ILE A 81 -3.02 -10.66 22.48
C ILE A 81 -2.58 -9.85 23.71
N GLU A 82 -1.39 -10.14 24.25
CA GLU A 82 -0.81 -9.40 25.38
C GLU A 82 -0.65 -7.91 25.06
N TYR A 83 -0.21 -7.58 23.84
CA TYR A 83 -0.05 -6.20 23.36
C TYR A 83 -1.37 -5.43 23.37
N PHE A 84 -2.41 -5.95 22.73
CA PHE A 84 -3.70 -5.29 22.68
C PHE A 84 -4.37 -5.23 24.06
N ARG A 85 -4.24 -6.30 24.86
CA ARG A 85 -4.73 -6.29 26.24
C ARG A 85 -4.07 -5.19 27.05
N ALA A 86 -2.76 -5.00 26.94
CA ALA A 86 -2.04 -3.95 27.66
C ALA A 86 -2.51 -2.54 27.25
N ILE A 87 -2.80 -2.32 25.96
CA ILE A 87 -3.38 -1.06 25.48
C ILE A 87 -4.76 -0.81 26.10
N ILE A 88 -5.65 -1.81 26.08
CA ILE A 88 -7.02 -1.70 26.59
C ILE A 88 -7.05 -1.48 28.11
N THR A 89 -6.24 -2.24 28.85
CA THR A 89 -6.19 -2.15 30.32
C THR A 89 -5.32 -0.99 30.82
N ARG A 90 -4.68 -0.24 29.92
CA ARG A 90 -3.67 0.78 30.23
C ARG A 90 -2.54 0.25 31.14
N ALA A 91 -2.28 -1.05 31.08
CA ALA A 91 -1.19 -1.65 31.84
C ALA A 91 0.14 -1.18 31.27
N ALA A 92 1.14 -0.99 32.14
CA ALA A 92 2.50 -0.72 31.69
C ALA A 92 2.98 -1.91 30.83
N GLU A 93 3.19 -1.64 29.55
CA GLU A 93 3.68 -2.65 28.61
C GLU A 93 5.09 -3.10 29.05
N ARG A 94 5.25 -4.39 29.30
CA ARG A 94 6.50 -4.96 29.84
C ARG A 94 7.59 -5.15 28.79
N ARG A 95 7.25 -5.10 27.50
CA ARG A 95 8.19 -5.29 26.38
C ARG A 95 8.39 -3.98 25.63
N ASP A 96 9.64 -3.56 25.50
CA ASP A 96 9.99 -2.45 24.59
C ASP A 96 10.13 -3.01 23.18
N PHE A 97 9.10 -2.80 22.37
CA PHE A 97 9.17 -3.06 20.94
C PHE A 97 9.98 -1.94 20.30
N ALA A 98 11.30 -2.16 20.22
CA ALA A 98 12.24 -1.16 19.73
C ALA A 98 11.88 -0.70 18.31
N GLY A 99 11.42 -1.61 17.42
CA GLY A 99 11.15 -1.35 16.00
C GLY A 99 9.71 -1.62 15.57
N ASN A 100 9.37 -2.88 15.34
CA ASN A 100 8.03 -3.29 14.93
C ASN A 100 7.25 -3.74 16.16
N ASN A 101 6.16 -3.04 16.49
CA ASN A 101 5.23 -3.52 17.51
C ASN A 101 4.19 -4.46 16.87
N PRO A 102 3.49 -5.30 17.65
CA PRO A 102 2.53 -6.25 17.11
C PRO A 102 1.41 -5.60 16.28
N GLY A 103 0.94 -4.41 16.69
CA GLY A 103 -0.08 -3.65 15.95
C GLY A 103 0.40 -3.19 14.57
N SER A 104 1.60 -2.61 14.48
CA SER A 104 2.18 -2.16 13.22
C SER A 104 2.58 -3.33 12.32
N ALA A 105 3.00 -4.46 12.89
CA ALA A 105 3.29 -5.68 12.14
C ALA A 105 2.02 -6.27 11.52
N LEU A 106 0.90 -6.32 12.25
CA LEU A 106 -0.39 -6.77 11.72
C LEU A 106 -0.90 -5.85 10.61
N ALA A 107 -0.82 -4.54 10.82
CA ALA A 107 -1.20 -3.57 9.79
C ALA A 107 -0.36 -3.74 8.51
N ALA A 108 0.95 -3.95 8.65
CA ALA A 108 1.82 -4.22 7.50
C ALA A 108 1.42 -5.50 6.76
N VAL A 109 1.17 -6.61 7.46
CA VAL A 109 0.71 -7.87 6.85
C VAL A 109 -0.63 -7.69 6.13
N ALA A 110 -1.59 -7.01 6.76
CA ALA A 110 -2.87 -6.72 6.13
C ALA A 110 -2.70 -5.91 4.84
N MET A 111 -1.84 -4.88 4.85
CA MET A 111 -1.55 -4.09 3.64
C MET A 111 -0.79 -4.88 2.56
N PHE A 112 0.09 -5.82 2.93
CA PHE A 112 0.75 -6.72 1.96
C PHE A 112 -0.23 -7.62 1.21
N VAL A 113 -1.39 -7.93 1.81
CA VAL A 113 -2.43 -8.76 1.21
C VAL A 113 -3.47 -7.90 0.47
N LEU A 114 -3.98 -6.85 1.12
CA LEU A 114 -5.09 -6.06 0.59
C LEU A 114 -4.69 -5.25 -0.64
N VAL A 115 -3.49 -4.65 -0.68
CA VAL A 115 -3.09 -3.83 -1.83
C VAL A 115 -3.03 -4.63 -3.14
N PRO A 116 -2.42 -5.83 -3.20
CA PRO A 116 -2.51 -6.67 -4.39
C PRO A 116 -3.94 -7.02 -4.78
N VAL A 117 -4.83 -7.29 -3.81
CA VAL A 117 -6.25 -7.59 -4.08
C VAL A 117 -6.93 -6.39 -4.73
N VAL A 118 -6.82 -5.19 -4.13
CA VAL A 118 -7.40 -3.95 -4.65
C VAL A 118 -6.93 -3.66 -6.07
N VAL A 119 -5.62 -3.72 -6.30
CA VAL A 119 -5.08 -3.42 -7.63
C VAL A 119 -5.45 -4.48 -8.65
N ALA A 120 -5.41 -5.77 -8.29
CA ALA A 120 -5.75 -6.82 -9.22
C ALA A 120 -7.24 -6.78 -9.60
N SER A 121 -8.15 -6.60 -8.64
CA SER A 121 -9.59 -6.47 -8.93
C SER A 121 -9.90 -5.22 -9.77
N GLY A 122 -9.26 -4.09 -9.48
CA GLY A 122 -9.42 -2.87 -10.29
C GLY A 122 -8.89 -2.99 -11.72
N LEU A 123 -7.88 -3.84 -11.96
CA LEU A 123 -7.36 -4.10 -13.31
C LEU A 123 -8.21 -5.09 -14.11
N TRP A 124 -8.91 -6.02 -13.45
CA TRP A 124 -9.80 -6.96 -14.13
C TRP A 124 -11.07 -6.28 -14.64
N GLY A 125 -11.64 -5.37 -13.85
CA GLY A 125 -12.86 -4.64 -14.18
C GLY A 125 -14.12 -5.52 -14.25
N GLY A 126 -15.28 -4.87 -14.37
CA GLY A 126 -16.59 -5.53 -14.40
C GLY A 126 -17.22 -5.63 -13.01
N GLU A 127 -18.55 -5.74 -12.98
CA GLU A 127 -19.38 -5.53 -11.78
C GLU A 127 -18.87 -6.31 -10.54
N ALA A 128 -18.56 -7.60 -10.71
CA ALA A 128 -18.11 -8.43 -9.60
C ALA A 128 -16.72 -8.03 -9.06
N PHE A 129 -15.80 -7.59 -9.92
CA PHE A 129 -14.47 -7.16 -9.48
C PHE A 129 -14.45 -5.74 -8.94
N GLU A 130 -15.38 -4.89 -9.41
CA GLU A 130 -15.62 -3.56 -8.84
C GLU A 130 -16.12 -3.64 -7.40
N GLU A 131 -17.07 -4.54 -7.11
CA GLU A 131 -17.51 -4.79 -5.73
C GLU A 131 -16.34 -5.28 -4.84
N VAL A 132 -15.52 -6.21 -5.36
CA VAL A 132 -14.31 -6.69 -4.65
C VAL A 132 -13.32 -5.54 -4.43
N HIS A 133 -13.13 -4.68 -5.43
CA HIS A 133 -12.25 -3.52 -5.33
C HIS A 133 -12.73 -2.57 -4.24
N GLU A 134 -14.01 -2.21 -4.23
CA GLU A 134 -14.61 -1.30 -3.25
C GLU A 134 -14.47 -1.86 -1.83
N VAL A 135 -14.90 -3.10 -1.61
CA VAL A 135 -14.82 -3.75 -0.30
C VAL A 135 -13.37 -3.83 0.17
N ALA A 136 -12.44 -4.28 -0.68
CA ALA A 136 -11.03 -4.38 -0.32
C ALA A 136 -10.40 -3.00 -0.07
N ALA A 137 -10.80 -1.96 -0.82
CA ALA A 137 -10.33 -0.59 -0.65
C ALA A 137 -10.81 0.01 0.67
N TYR A 138 -12.07 -0.17 1.06
CA TYR A 138 -12.56 0.29 2.36
C TYR A 138 -11.93 -0.49 3.53
N LEU A 139 -11.71 -1.80 3.39
CA LEU A 139 -10.96 -2.57 4.38
C LEU A 139 -9.52 -2.05 4.51
N LEU A 140 -8.85 -1.78 3.39
CA LEU A 140 -7.52 -1.17 3.36
C LEU A 140 -7.51 0.19 4.04
N LEU A 141 -8.49 1.05 3.75
CA LEU A 141 -8.64 2.36 4.38
C LEU A 141 -8.83 2.22 5.90
N GLY A 142 -9.64 1.26 6.35
CA GLY A 142 -9.81 0.93 7.76
C GLY A 142 -8.50 0.49 8.42
N VAL A 143 -7.69 -0.33 7.75
CA VAL A 143 -6.37 -0.76 8.24
C VAL A 143 -5.40 0.43 8.33
N ILE A 144 -5.37 1.31 7.33
CA ILE A 144 -4.57 2.54 7.35
C ILE A 144 -5.02 3.44 8.51
N GLY A 145 -6.33 3.62 8.68
CA GLY A 145 -6.90 4.39 9.79
C GLY A 145 -6.51 3.82 11.16
N ALA A 146 -6.61 2.50 11.34
CA ALA A 146 -6.18 1.82 12.57
C ALA A 146 -4.67 1.95 12.81
N HIS A 147 -3.86 1.89 11.75
CA HIS A 147 -2.41 2.10 11.83
C HIS A 147 -2.07 3.53 12.32
N LEU A 148 -2.69 4.56 11.74
CA LEU A 148 -2.51 5.96 12.14
C LEU A 148 -3.06 6.23 13.55
N LEU A 149 -4.19 5.62 13.91
CA LEU A 149 -4.74 5.68 15.27
C LEU A 149 -3.76 5.06 16.27
N GLY A 150 -3.15 3.92 15.95
CA GLY A 150 -2.11 3.31 16.76
C GLY A 150 -0.92 4.24 17.00
N LEU A 151 -0.52 5.01 15.99
CA LEU A 151 0.51 6.04 16.11
C LEU A 151 0.08 7.19 17.05
N ALA A 152 -1.16 7.64 16.93
CA ALA A 152 -1.72 8.68 17.81
C ALA A 152 -1.81 8.21 19.27
N VAL A 153 -2.32 7.00 19.51
CA VAL A 153 -2.37 6.37 20.84
C VAL A 153 -0.97 6.24 21.42
N HIS A 154 0.00 5.79 20.63
CA HIS A 154 1.39 5.68 21.07
C HIS A 154 1.98 7.05 21.44
N TRP A 155 1.74 8.08 20.63
CA TRP A 155 2.23 9.42 20.91
C TRP A 155 1.66 9.99 22.22
N VAL A 156 0.35 9.83 22.45
CA VAL A 156 -0.30 10.32 23.69
C VAL A 156 0.14 9.54 24.92
N THR A 157 0.27 8.22 24.83
CA THR A 157 0.58 7.36 25.99
C THR A 157 2.08 7.32 26.32
N ARG A 158 2.95 7.32 25.31
CA ARG A 158 4.41 7.16 25.49
C ARG A 158 5.19 8.45 25.36
N ARG A 159 4.58 9.53 24.82
CA ARG A 159 5.25 10.81 24.51
C ARG A 159 6.53 10.64 23.69
N ASP A 160 6.64 9.54 22.92
CA ASP A 160 7.74 9.28 22.00
C ASP A 160 7.26 9.53 20.57
N PRO A 161 7.85 10.49 19.84
CA PRO A 161 7.44 10.80 18.48
C PRO A 161 7.99 9.76 17.48
N ILE A 162 7.38 8.57 17.46
CA ILE A 162 7.72 7.48 16.52
C ILE A 162 7.59 7.94 15.05
N ALA A 163 6.66 8.84 14.74
CA ALA A 163 6.53 9.42 13.41
C ALA A 163 7.83 10.10 12.94
N LEU A 164 8.47 10.86 13.83
CA LEU A 164 9.77 11.50 13.55
C LEU A 164 10.88 10.47 13.39
N ALA A 165 10.79 9.33 14.08
CA ALA A 165 11.72 8.22 13.90
C ALA A 165 11.59 7.58 12.51
N MET A 166 10.42 7.62 11.84
CA MET A 166 10.28 7.20 10.44
C MET A 166 10.84 8.19 9.42
N ILE A 167 11.11 9.43 9.81
CA ILE A 167 11.81 10.41 8.96
C ILE A 167 13.31 10.32 9.20
N THR A 168 13.71 10.48 10.46
CA THR A 168 15.12 10.54 10.88
C THR A 168 15.80 9.17 10.94
N GLY A 169 15.01 8.10 11.02
CA GLY A 169 15.47 6.74 11.30
C GLY A 169 15.82 6.46 12.75
N ARG A 170 15.68 7.42 13.68
CA ARG A 170 16.22 7.31 15.04
C ARG A 170 15.12 7.47 16.10
N LYS A 171 15.12 6.58 17.11
CA LYS A 171 14.20 6.63 18.27
C LYS A 171 14.87 7.35 19.44
N SER A 172 14.09 8.03 20.29
CA SER A 172 14.62 8.66 21.51
C SER A 172 14.60 7.63 22.66
N GLY A 173 15.74 7.44 23.34
CA GLY A 173 15.87 6.47 24.45
C GLY A 173 16.77 5.26 24.12
N PRO A 174 17.03 4.39 25.11
CA PRO A 174 17.92 3.22 24.96
C PRO A 174 17.22 2.10 24.17
N ALA A 175 17.02 2.29 22.87
CA ALA A 175 16.52 1.21 22.01
C ALA A 175 17.68 0.26 21.67
N SER A 176 17.67 -0.93 22.26
CA SER A 176 18.61 -2.01 21.94
C SER A 176 17.88 -3.15 21.20
N PRO A 177 18.45 -3.70 20.10
CA PRO A 177 19.70 -3.29 19.45
C PRO A 177 19.46 -2.29 18.31
N ALA A 178 20.24 -1.20 18.32
CA ALA A 178 20.31 -0.23 17.23
C ALA A 178 21.00 -0.83 15.99
N LEU A 179 20.61 -0.36 14.80
CA LEU A 179 21.30 -0.67 13.55
C LEU A 179 22.68 0.01 13.50
N ALA A 180 23.69 -0.70 12.99
CA ALA A 180 25.04 -0.18 12.81
C ALA A 180 25.15 0.86 11.68
N SER A 181 24.28 0.79 10.67
CA SER A 181 24.27 1.69 9.50
C SER A 181 22.88 1.95 8.97
N SER A 182 22.68 3.13 8.38
CA SER A 182 21.46 3.54 7.69
C SER A 182 21.42 3.03 6.24
N HIS A 183 22.47 2.34 5.78
CA HIS A 183 22.57 1.78 4.42
C HIS A 183 22.24 2.84 3.34
N ARG A 184 22.87 4.02 3.43
CA ARG A 184 22.52 5.20 2.60
C ARG A 184 22.64 4.94 1.10
N VAL A 185 23.65 4.19 0.66
CA VAL A 185 23.86 3.81 -0.75
C VAL A 185 22.66 3.00 -1.25
N TRP A 186 22.28 1.95 -0.53
CA TRP A 186 21.09 1.17 -0.85
C TRP A 186 19.79 1.99 -0.80
N GLY A 187 19.71 2.96 0.12
CA GLY A 187 18.58 3.88 0.17
C GLY A 187 18.47 4.75 -1.09
N ALA A 188 19.60 5.25 -1.61
CA ALA A 188 19.65 5.97 -2.87
C ALA A 188 19.28 5.06 -4.06
N VAL A 189 19.78 3.82 -4.10
CA VAL A 189 19.43 2.84 -5.13
C VAL A 189 17.92 2.57 -5.15
N VAL A 190 17.31 2.33 -3.98
CA VAL A 190 15.85 2.12 -3.86
C VAL A 190 15.07 3.36 -4.29
N LEU A 191 15.51 4.55 -3.89
CA LEU A 191 14.86 5.81 -4.30
C LEU A 191 14.90 5.99 -5.83
N ILE A 192 16.05 5.74 -6.45
CA ILE A 192 16.21 5.82 -7.90
C ILE A 192 15.38 4.74 -8.58
N ALA A 193 15.35 3.51 -8.07
CA ALA A 193 14.53 2.43 -8.63
C ALA A 193 13.03 2.78 -8.61
N ILE A 194 12.53 3.31 -7.49
CA ILE A 194 11.13 3.77 -7.39
C ILE A 194 10.88 4.94 -8.32
N GLY A 195 11.74 5.97 -8.32
CA GLY A 195 11.56 7.15 -9.17
C GLY A 195 11.64 6.84 -10.66
N THR A 196 12.54 5.94 -11.07
CA THR A 196 12.67 5.50 -12.46
C THR A 196 11.49 4.67 -12.90
N TRP A 197 11.01 3.74 -12.07
CA TRP A 197 9.82 2.94 -12.35
C TRP A 197 8.58 3.82 -12.49
N THR A 198 8.30 4.66 -11.49
CA THR A 198 7.15 5.58 -11.51
C THR A 198 7.28 6.53 -12.72
N GLY A 199 8.44 7.14 -12.94
CA GLY A 199 8.64 8.02 -14.10
C GLY A 199 8.47 7.30 -15.45
N ALA A 200 8.84 6.02 -15.55
CA ALA A 200 8.61 5.21 -16.74
C ALA A 200 7.12 4.87 -16.93
N LEU A 201 6.40 4.58 -15.84
CA LEU A 201 4.96 4.32 -15.84
C LEU A 201 4.20 5.54 -16.38
N PHE A 202 4.49 6.74 -15.87
CA PHE A 202 3.87 7.98 -16.33
C PHE A 202 4.27 8.36 -17.76
N ARG A 203 5.52 8.07 -18.18
CA ARG A 203 5.94 8.26 -19.58
C ARG A 203 5.29 7.27 -20.55
N GLY A 204 4.97 6.07 -20.08
CA GLY A 204 4.31 5.02 -20.86
C GLY A 204 2.79 5.13 -20.85
N TYR A 205 2.23 6.14 -20.21
CA TYR A 205 0.79 6.38 -20.15
C TYR A 205 0.34 7.20 -21.36
N ASP A 206 -0.65 6.68 -22.08
CA ASP A 206 -1.32 7.35 -23.20
C ASP A 206 -2.72 7.80 -22.76
N ALA A 207 -2.90 9.12 -22.64
CA ALA A 207 -4.16 9.73 -22.23
C ALA A 207 -5.29 9.59 -23.27
N ASN A 208 -4.94 9.44 -24.55
CA ASN A 208 -5.92 9.29 -25.63
C ASN A 208 -6.43 7.86 -25.69
N ALA A 209 -5.53 6.88 -25.60
CA ALA A 209 -5.88 5.47 -25.62
C ALA A 209 -6.36 4.94 -24.26
N GLY A 210 -6.11 5.68 -23.17
CA GLY A 210 -6.37 5.21 -21.81
C GLY A 210 -5.56 3.96 -21.47
N THR A 211 -4.34 3.84 -21.98
CA THR A 211 -3.49 2.66 -21.74
C THR A 211 -2.18 3.05 -21.08
N VAL A 212 -1.57 2.11 -20.36
CA VAL A 212 -0.23 2.28 -19.81
C VAL A 212 0.63 1.09 -20.18
N ARG A 213 1.83 1.37 -20.68
CA ARG A 213 2.85 0.34 -20.88
C ARG A 213 3.59 0.08 -19.58
N VAL A 214 3.42 -1.12 -19.03
CA VAL A 214 4.10 -1.53 -17.80
C VAL A 214 5.61 -1.64 -18.08
N PRO A 215 6.46 -0.88 -17.35
CA PRO A 215 7.90 -0.96 -17.54
C PRO A 215 8.42 -2.39 -17.28
N LEU A 216 9.52 -2.80 -17.93
CA LEU A 216 10.12 -4.15 -17.87
C LEU A 216 9.29 -5.32 -18.43
N MET A 217 7.96 -5.31 -18.32
CA MET A 217 7.09 -6.38 -18.84
C MET A 217 6.70 -6.15 -20.30
N GLY A 218 6.70 -4.90 -20.76
CA GLY A 218 6.28 -4.55 -22.12
C GLY A 218 4.77 -4.73 -22.37
N ALA A 219 4.03 -5.27 -21.41
CA ALA A 219 2.58 -5.41 -21.43
C ALA A 219 1.89 -4.04 -21.40
N THR A 220 0.82 -3.91 -22.17
CA THR A 220 -0.06 -2.74 -22.19
C THR A 220 -1.31 -3.04 -21.40
N LEU A 221 -1.56 -2.28 -20.33
CA LEU A 221 -2.77 -2.36 -19.54
C LEU A 221 -3.73 -1.25 -19.97
N ARG A 222 -5.01 -1.58 -20.12
CA ARG A 222 -6.07 -0.58 -20.32
C ARG A 222 -6.52 -0.06 -18.96
N LEU A 223 -6.65 1.26 -18.84
CA LEU A 223 -7.06 1.98 -17.64
C LEU A 223 -8.43 2.61 -17.91
N GLY A 224 -9.48 2.00 -17.40
CA GLY A 224 -10.88 2.41 -17.58
C GLY A 224 -11.78 1.22 -17.90
N GLU A 225 -13.09 1.45 -17.89
CA GLU A 225 -14.09 0.40 -18.08
C GLU A 225 -13.88 -0.35 -19.40
N ASN A 226 -13.97 -1.67 -19.29
CA ASN A 226 -13.82 -2.58 -20.40
C ASN A 226 -15.21 -2.85 -21.00
N GLU A 227 -15.85 -1.82 -21.56
CA GLU A 227 -17.21 -1.88 -22.15
C GLU A 227 -17.36 -2.91 -23.31
N GLY A 228 -16.26 -3.57 -23.72
CA GLY A 228 -16.20 -4.39 -24.93
C GLY A 228 -16.78 -5.80 -24.82
N ALA A 229 -17.06 -6.32 -23.62
CA ALA A 229 -17.45 -7.74 -23.47
C ALA A 229 -18.96 -7.98 -23.30
N GLU A 230 -19.72 -7.04 -22.74
CA GLU A 230 -21.13 -7.30 -22.39
C GLU A 230 -22.13 -6.85 -23.45
N ASN A 231 -21.79 -5.84 -24.26
CA ASN A 231 -22.69 -5.27 -25.26
C ASN A 231 -23.04 -6.19 -26.45
N HIS A 232 -22.27 -7.26 -26.68
CA HIS A 232 -22.60 -8.24 -27.72
C HIS A 232 -23.71 -9.22 -27.29
N SER A 233 -23.88 -9.48 -26.00
CA SER A 233 -24.88 -10.43 -25.51
C SER A 233 -26.29 -9.81 -25.40
N GLY A 234 -26.38 -8.51 -25.12
CA GLY A 234 -27.63 -7.76 -25.05
C GLY A 234 -28.23 -7.47 -26.44
N ARG A 235 -27.40 -7.06 -27.41
CA ARG A 235 -27.86 -6.77 -28.78
C ARG A 235 -28.33 -8.01 -29.54
N GLU A 236 -27.71 -9.17 -29.33
CA GLU A 236 -28.19 -10.43 -29.94
C GLU A 236 -29.52 -10.90 -29.34
N ARG A 237 -29.75 -10.67 -28.04
CA ARG A 237 -31.03 -11.00 -27.39
C ARG A 237 -32.16 -10.07 -27.81
N GLU A 238 -31.88 -8.79 -28.02
CA GLU A 238 -32.89 -7.84 -28.52
C GLU A 238 -33.18 -8.03 -30.01
N SER A 239 -32.16 -8.36 -30.82
CA SER A 239 -32.33 -8.71 -32.24
C SER A 239 -33.15 -9.98 -32.43
N ARG A 240 -32.95 -11.03 -31.62
CA ARG A 240 -33.77 -12.26 -31.69
C ARG A 240 -35.21 -12.02 -31.27
N ARG A 241 -35.45 -11.21 -30.23
CA ARG A 241 -36.82 -10.88 -29.80
C ARG A 241 -37.61 -10.04 -30.79
N ARG A 242 -36.95 -9.25 -31.63
CA ARG A 242 -37.62 -8.51 -32.71
C ARG A 242 -37.95 -9.37 -33.91
N HIS A 243 -37.20 -10.46 -34.15
CA HIS A 243 -37.49 -11.37 -35.25
C HIS A 243 -38.66 -12.31 -34.96
N ASP A 244 -38.85 -12.71 -33.70
CA ASP A 244 -39.97 -13.58 -33.31
C ASP A 244 -41.34 -12.87 -33.26
N HIS A 245 -41.41 -11.55 -33.48
CA HIS A 245 -42.65 -10.79 -33.39
C HIS A 245 -43.25 -10.38 -34.75
N ASP A 246 -42.56 -10.65 -35.85
CA ASP A 246 -42.98 -10.28 -37.21
C ASP A 246 -43.57 -11.46 -38.02
N ASP A 247 -43.70 -12.65 -37.41
CA ASP A 247 -44.14 -13.90 -38.08
C ASP A 247 -45.57 -14.37 -37.70
N ASP A 248 -46.41 -13.52 -37.09
CA ASP A 248 -47.84 -13.78 -36.81
C ASP A 248 -48.80 -13.13 -37.83
#